data_AF-A0A6B2TB77-F1
#
_entry.id   AF-A0A6B2TB77-F1
#
_cell.length_a   1.000
_cell.length_b   1.000
_cell.length_c   1.000
_cell.angle_alpha   90.00
_cell.angle_beta   90.00
_cell.angle_gamma   90.00
#
_symmetry.space_group_name_H-M   'P 1'
#
loop_
_entity.id
_entity.type
_entity.pdbx_description
1 polymer ?
#
loop_
_entity_poly.entity_id
_entity_poly.type
_entity_poly.pdbx_seq_one_letter_code
_entity_poly.pdbx_strand_id
1 'polypeptide(L)' 'ASAACGALCGALLGALHGETALPPGWVTELEGRPTILELADDFAMEMTQGPALHGPALSSPGWLARYPRA' A
#
# COMPACT_ATOMS: atom_id res chain seq x y z
N ALA A 1 25.40 6.22 1.53
CA ALA A 1 24.44 5.32 2.22
C ALA A 1 24.10 4.17 1.29
N SER A 2 23.78 2.99 1.80
CA SER A 2 23.34 1.86 0.96
C SER A 2 21.87 2.05 0.54
N ALA A 3 21.48 1.42 -0.57
CA ALA A 3 20.09 1.40 -1.02
C ALA A 3 19.14 0.82 0.05
N ALA A 4 19.56 -0.24 0.73
CA ALA A 4 18.78 -0.88 1.80
C ALA A 4 18.54 0.06 2.99
N CYS A 5 19.57 0.80 3.44
CA CYS A 5 19.39 1.79 4.50
C CYS A 5 18.44 2.91 4.05
N GLY A 6 18.59 3.40 2.81
CA GLY A 6 17.70 4.41 2.24
C GLY A 6 16.24 3.96 2.22
N ALA A 7 15.98 2.72 1.77
CA ALA A 7 14.64 2.14 1.73
C ALA A 7 14.02 2.00 3.13
N LEU A 8 14.78 1.49 4.11
CA LEU A 8 14.29 1.33 5.48
C LEU A 8 14.01 2.69 6.14
N CYS A 9 14.93 3.65 6.02
CA CYS A 9 14.70 5.00 6.54
C CYS A 9 13.49 5.66 5.87
N GLY A 10 13.35 5.53 4.55
CA GLY A 10 12.21 6.04 3.80
C GLY A 10 10.88 5.44 4.25
N ALA A 11 10.83 4.12 4.47
CA ALA A 11 9.63 3.44 4.96
C ALA A 11 9.21 3.93 6.36
N LEU A 12 10.17 4.07 7.28
CA LEU A 12 9.91 4.58 8.64
C LEU A 12 9.41 6.02 8.61
N LEU A 13 10.06 6.89 7.84
CA LEU A 13 9.65 8.29 7.69
C LEU A 13 8.28 8.41 7.00
N GLY A 14 8.02 7.59 5.98
CA GLY A 14 6.74 7.54 5.29
C GLY A 14 5.60 7.09 6.22
N ALA A 15 5.83 6.09 7.07
CA ALA A 15 4.84 5.68 8.06
C ALA A 15 4.54 6.77 9.11
N LEU A 16 5.54 7.56 9.50
CA LEU A 16 5.39 8.65 10.47
C LEU A 16 4.75 9.92 9.88
N HIS A 17 5.06 10.25 8.62
CA HIS A 17 4.69 11.54 8.01
C HIS A 17 3.60 11.43 6.94
N GLY A 18 3.29 10.22 6.48
CA GLY A 18 2.40 9.98 5.35
C GLY A 18 3.05 10.28 3.99
N GLU A 19 2.48 9.70 2.94
CA GLU A 19 2.98 9.84 1.56
C GLU A 19 2.86 11.26 0.99
N THR A 20 1.93 12.07 1.50
CA THR A 20 1.73 13.46 1.08
C THR A 20 2.88 14.38 1.50
N ALA A 21 3.75 13.92 2.39
CA ALA A 21 4.95 14.64 2.79
C ALA A 21 6.11 14.53 1.77
N LEU A 22 5.99 13.65 0.76
CA LEU A 22 7.04 13.46 -0.24
C LEU A 22 7.12 14.66 -1.20
N PRO A 23 8.34 15.13 -1.53
CA PRO A 23 8.50 16.19 -2.53
C PRO A 23 7.92 15.77 -3.90
N PRO A 24 7.02 16.57 -4.51
CA PRO A 24 6.37 16.21 -5.77
C PRO A 24 7.35 15.87 -6.90
N GLY A 25 8.44 16.63 -7.03
CA GLY A 25 9.46 16.38 -8.05
C GLY A 25 10.20 15.06 -7.90
N TRP A 26 10.21 14.45 -6.72
CA TRP A 26 10.83 13.13 -6.52
C TRP A 26 9.91 12.00 -6.94
N VAL A 27 8.60 12.17 -6.73
CA VAL A 27 7.63 11.10 -6.98
C VAL A 27 7.11 11.08 -8.42
N THR A 28 7.23 12.18 -9.16
CA THR A 28 6.87 12.24 -10.59
C THR A 28 7.69 11.28 -11.45
N GLU A 29 8.98 11.10 -11.12
CA GLU A 29 9.90 10.26 -11.89
C GLU A 29 9.89 8.79 -11.43
N LEU A 30 9.08 8.43 -10.41
CA LEU A 30 9.08 7.10 -9.83
C LEU A 30 8.29 6.12 -10.72
N GLU A 31 9.01 5.19 -11.33
CA GLU A 31 8.42 4.07 -12.06
C GLU A 31 7.49 3.25 -11.15
N GLY A 32 6.31 2.89 -11.67
CA GLY A 32 5.36 2.03 -10.96
C GLY A 32 4.66 2.69 -9.77
N ARG A 33 4.82 4.00 -9.55
CA ARG A 33 4.16 4.72 -8.44
C ARG A 33 2.66 4.44 -8.32
N PRO A 34 1.85 4.46 -9.40
CA PRO A 34 0.41 4.17 -9.28
C PRO A 34 0.14 2.78 -8.72
N THR A 35 0.89 1.76 -9.15
CA THR A 35 0.77 0.39 -8.66
C THR A 35 1.21 0.26 -7.21
N ILE A 36 2.29 0.93 -6.81
CA ILE A 36 2.76 0.92 -5.41
C ILE A 36 1.67 1.53 -4.50
N LEU A 37 1.04 2.63 -4.91
CA LEU A 37 -0.02 3.27 -4.14
C LEU A 37 -1.26 2.37 -4.04
N GLU A 38 -1.71 1.77 -5.14
CA GLU A 38 -2.85 0.84 -5.11
C GLU A 38 -2.58 -0.35 -4.17
N LEU A 39 -1.39 -0.93 -4.21
CA LEU A 39 -1.00 -2.01 -3.31
C LEU A 39 -0.90 -1.58 -1.85
N ALA A 40 -0.43 -0.36 -1.58
CA ALA A 40 -0.35 0.18 -0.23
C ALA A 40 -1.75 0.41 0.36
N ASP A 41 -2.68 0.95 -0.45
CA ASP A 41 -4.08 1.16 -0.08
C ASP A 41 -4.79 -0.17 0.17
N ASP A 42 -4.62 -1.14 -0.73
CA ASP A 42 -5.19 -2.48 -0.57
C ASP A 42 -4.61 -3.18 0.67
N PHE A 43 -3.31 -3.06 0.94
CA PHE A 43 -2.69 -3.58 2.17
C PHE A 43 -3.26 -2.92 3.42
N ALA A 44 -3.40 -1.59 3.43
CA ALA A 44 -3.99 -0.87 4.56
C ALA A 44 -5.45 -1.31 4.80
N MET A 45 -6.22 -1.52 3.72
CA MET A 45 -7.58 -2.03 3.78
C MET A 45 -7.63 -3.47 4.32
N GLU A 46 -6.75 -4.36 3.87
CA GLU A 46 -6.65 -5.75 4.36
C GLU A 46 -6.35 -5.79 5.86
N MET A 47 -5.39 -5.00 6.33
CA MET A 47 -4.97 -4.97 7.73
C MET A 47 -5.99 -4.33 8.67
N THR A 48 -6.90 -3.50 8.16
CA THR A 48 -7.86 -2.75 9.00
C THR A 48 -9.31 -3.20 8.83
N GLN A 49 -9.67 -3.79 7.68
CA GLN A 49 -11.05 -4.14 7.31
C GLN A 49 -11.25 -5.64 7.04
N GLY A 50 -10.34 -6.51 7.52
CA GLY A 50 -10.40 -7.96 7.31
C GLY A 50 -11.80 -8.60 7.46
N PRO A 51 -12.59 -8.31 8.51
CA PRO A 51 -13.95 -8.86 8.65
C PRO A 51 -14.93 -8.44 7.53
N ALA A 52 -14.77 -7.23 6.96
CA ALA A 52 -15.61 -6.76 5.87
C ALA A 52 -15.17 -7.35 4.52
N LEU A 53 -13.88 -7.68 4.37
CA LEU A 53 -13.33 -8.29 3.17
C LEU A 53 -13.57 -9.81 3.12
N HIS A 54 -13.45 -10.48 4.27
CA HIS A 54 -13.32 -11.94 4.39
C HIS A 54 -14.27 -12.59 5.41
N GLY A 55 -15.27 -11.87 5.91
CA GLY A 55 -16.18 -12.37 6.94
C GLY A 55 -16.92 -13.66 6.55
N PRO A 56 -17.29 -14.51 7.51
CA PRO A 56 -17.96 -15.79 7.23
C PRO A 56 -19.35 -15.63 6.59
N ALA A 57 -20.01 -14.48 6.82
CA ALA A 57 -21.31 -14.16 6.24
C ALA A 57 -21.22 -13.21 5.02
N LEU A 58 -20.08 -12.53 4.82
CA LEU A 58 -19.89 -11.48 3.84
C LEU A 58 -18.45 -11.51 3.32
N SER A 59 -18.28 -11.73 2.01
CA SER A 59 -17.02 -11.51 1.31
C SER A 59 -17.17 -10.38 0.31
N SER A 60 -16.18 -9.50 0.21
CA SER A 60 -16.19 -8.43 -0.80
C SER A 60 -15.96 -9.03 -2.21
N PRO A 61 -16.93 -8.94 -3.15
CA PRO A 61 -16.74 -9.45 -4.50
C PRO A 61 -15.65 -8.68 -5.25
N GLY A 62 -15.55 -7.37 -5.03
CA GLY A 62 -14.50 -6.53 -5.63
C GLY A 62 -13.11 -6.90 -5.14
N TRP A 63 -12.98 -7.29 -3.87
CA TRP A 63 -11.71 -7.79 -3.33
C TRP A 63 -11.31 -9.13 -3.95
N LEU A 64 -12.24 -10.10 -4.03
CA LEU A 64 -11.97 -11.42 -4.61
C LEU A 64 -11.70 -11.38 -6.12
N ALA A 65 -12.25 -10.39 -6.83
CA ALA A 65 -11.93 -10.18 -8.24
C ALA A 65 -10.46 -9.73 -8.44
N ARG A 66 -9.91 -8.92 -7.53
CA ARG A 66 -8.50 -8.49 -7.57
C ARG A 66 -7.53 -9.51 -6.95
N TYR A 67 -7.95 -10.16 -5.87
CA TYR A 67 -7.17 -11.15 -5.13
C TYR A 67 -7.93 -12.50 -5.07
N PRO A 68 -7.90 -13.30 -6.15
CA PRO A 68 -8.58 -14.58 -6.19
C PRO A 68 -7.97 -15.57 -5.19
N ARG A 69 -8.83 -16.34 -4.54
CA ARG A 69 -8.40 -17.52 -3.77
C ARG A 69 -8.36 -18.71 -4.72
N ALA A 70 -7.22 -19.38 -4.82
CA ALA A 70 -7.05 -20.62 -5.59
C ALA A 70 -7.72 -21.82 -4.90
#